data_AF-A0A9E4IM77-F1
#
_entry.id   AF-A0A9E4IM77-F1
#
_cell.length_a   1.000
_cell.length_b   1.000
_cell.length_c   1.000
_cell.angle_alpha   90.00
_cell.angle_beta   90.00
_cell.angle_gamma   90.00
#
_symmetry.space_group_name_H-M   'P 1'
#
loop_
_entity.id
_entity.type
_entity.pdbx_description
1 polymer ?
#
loop_
_entity_poly.entity_id
_entity_poly.type
_entity_poly.pdbx_seq_one_letter_code
_entity_poly.pdbx_strand_id
1 'polypeptide(L)'
;MMIEDLTDAVGRYVWLQRHLAESLRLWGAGEEDGAVAVYLHETARRFAEHRTGWEALLADSPALGATERVRAPSPGWEELFRGAATGTSDRLVVLLHVVLPRMRASLERFATQLGDVAEAAEDRFCAIVVEDLQGIEARGLTLLDERTTAPSQRRMAARLGRRLADLSC
;
A
#
# COMPACT_ATOMS: atom_id res chain seq x y z
N MET A 1 11.64 19.07 -7.26
CA MET A 1 10.66 18.20 -7.93
C MET A 1 9.73 19.09 -8.74
N MET A 2 9.35 18.75 -9.97
CA MET A 2 8.35 19.53 -10.71
C MET A 2 6.94 19.18 -10.22
N ILE A 3 5.97 20.11 -10.33
CA ILE A 3 4.57 19.87 -9.93
C ILE A 3 3.98 18.63 -10.62
N GLU A 4 4.35 18.38 -11.87
CA GLU A 4 3.89 17.20 -12.60
C GLU A 4 4.40 15.88 -11.98
N ASP A 5 5.64 15.85 -11.50
CA ASP A 5 6.21 14.67 -10.83
C ASP A 5 5.49 14.39 -9.50
N LEU A 6 5.13 15.47 -8.78
CA LEU A 6 4.35 15.42 -7.55
C LEU A 6 2.95 14.85 -7.82
N THR A 7 2.23 15.39 -8.81
CA THR A 7 0.91 14.90 -9.20
C THR A 7 0.95 13.43 -9.63
N ASP A 8 1.98 13.01 -10.37
CA ASP A 8 2.19 11.60 -10.73
C ASP A 8 2.44 10.71 -9.52
N ALA A 9 3.24 11.17 -8.55
CA ALA A 9 3.47 10.44 -7.32
C ALA A 9 2.18 10.28 -6.49
N VAL A 10 1.41 11.34 -6.31
CA VAL A 10 0.12 11.30 -5.61
C VAL A 10 -0.88 10.40 -6.35
N GLY A 11 -0.94 10.46 -7.68
CA GLY A 11 -1.79 9.58 -8.51
C GLY A 11 -1.47 8.09 -8.31
N ARG A 12 -0.19 7.74 -8.19
CA ARG A 12 0.26 6.38 -7.85
C ARG A 12 -0.17 5.95 -6.43
N TYR A 13 -0.14 6.86 -5.45
CA TYR A 13 -0.64 6.57 -4.10
C TYR A 13 -2.15 6.34 -4.10
N VAL A 14 -2.93 7.18 -4.78
CA VAL A 14 -4.38 6.96 -4.91
C VAL A 14 -4.67 5.59 -5.51
N TRP A 15 -3.96 5.20 -6.57
CA TRP A 15 -4.13 3.89 -7.19
C TRP A 15 -3.83 2.74 -6.22
N LEU A 16 -2.70 2.79 -5.52
CA LEU A 16 -2.29 1.76 -4.55
C LEU A 16 -3.30 1.60 -3.43
N GLN A 17 -3.70 2.73 -2.84
CA GLN A 17 -4.61 2.78 -1.70
C GLN A 17 -5.99 2.22 -2.06
N ARG A 18 -6.49 2.55 -3.26
CA ARG A 18 -7.73 2.00 -3.79
C ARG A 18 -7.66 0.48 -3.96
N HIS A 19 -6.64 -0.01 -4.66
CA HIS A 19 -6.51 -1.44 -4.96
C HIS A 19 -6.26 -2.27 -3.71
N LEU A 20 -5.54 -1.73 -2.72
CA LEU A 20 -5.37 -2.38 -1.42
C LEU A 20 -6.67 -2.47 -0.65
N ALA A 21 -7.41 -1.37 -0.53
CA ALA A 21 -8.68 -1.36 0.17
C ALA A 21 -9.68 -2.37 -0.45
N GLU A 22 -9.74 -2.44 -1.78
CA GLU A 22 -10.60 -3.39 -2.49
C GLU A 22 -10.15 -4.84 -2.30
N SER A 23 -8.86 -5.11 -2.49
CA SER A 23 -8.30 -6.46 -2.34
C SER A 23 -8.50 -7.00 -0.93
N LEU A 24 -8.22 -6.18 0.09
CA LEU A 24 -8.33 -6.59 1.49
C LEU A 24 -9.79 -6.79 1.93
N ARG A 25 -10.73 -6.01 1.41
CA ARG A 25 -12.17 -6.27 1.62
C ARG A 25 -12.58 -7.61 1.02
N LEU A 26 -12.15 -7.90 -0.21
CA LEU A 26 -12.44 -9.17 -0.87
C LEU A 26 -11.82 -10.35 -0.12
N TRP A 27 -10.59 -10.21 0.39
CA TRP A 27 -9.94 -11.25 1.17
C TRP A 27 -10.60 -11.46 2.53
N GLY A 28 -10.96 -10.38 3.23
CA GLY A 28 -11.64 -10.45 4.52
C GLY A 28 -13.03 -11.10 4.43
N ALA A 29 -13.77 -10.86 3.34
CA ALA A 29 -15.09 -11.44 3.12
C ALA A 29 -15.07 -12.98 2.96
N GLY A 30 -13.93 -13.54 2.52
CA GLY A 30 -13.75 -14.98 2.34
C GLY A 30 -12.92 -15.65 3.43
N GLU A 31 -12.59 -14.95 4.52
CA GLU A 31 -11.75 -15.48 5.59
C GLU A 31 -12.58 -16.15 6.69
N GLU A 32 -12.21 -17.39 7.05
CA GLU A 32 -12.89 -18.18 8.09
C GLU A 32 -12.47 -17.78 9.51
N ASP A 33 -11.23 -17.32 9.68
CA ASP A 33 -10.73 -16.83 10.96
C ASP A 33 -11.21 -15.39 11.23
N GLY A 34 -12.08 -15.25 12.23
CA GLY A 34 -12.66 -13.97 12.60
C GLY A 34 -11.63 -12.89 12.96
N ALA A 35 -10.50 -13.24 13.59
CA ALA A 35 -9.48 -12.27 13.97
C ALA A 35 -8.79 -11.69 12.73
N VAL A 36 -8.50 -12.53 11.74
CA VAL A 36 -7.89 -12.11 10.47
C VAL A 36 -8.89 -11.39 9.59
N ALA A 37 -10.15 -11.82 9.53
CA ALA A 37 -11.20 -11.12 8.81
C ALA A 37 -11.37 -9.68 9.33
N VAL A 38 -11.42 -9.50 10.66
CA VAL A 38 -11.48 -8.17 11.28
C VAL A 38 -10.25 -7.34 10.93
N TYR A 39 -9.05 -7.90 11.06
CA TYR A 39 -7.82 -7.21 10.68
C TYR A 39 -7.86 -6.72 9.22
N LEU A 40 -8.20 -7.60 8.28
CA LEU A 40 -8.25 -7.26 6.86
C LEU A 40 -9.28 -6.16 6.58
N HIS A 41 -10.45 -6.20 7.21
CA HIS A 41 -11.47 -5.15 7.06
C HIS A 41 -11.05 -3.81 7.65
N GLU A 42 -10.42 -3.81 8.82
CA GLU A 42 -9.91 -2.59 9.45
C GLU A 42 -8.77 -1.98 8.64
N THR A 43 -7.82 -2.79 8.18
CA THR A 43 -6.74 -2.35 7.29
C THR A 43 -7.29 -1.81 5.97
N ALA A 44 -8.31 -2.46 5.39
CA ALA A 44 -8.96 -1.96 4.19
C ALA A 44 -9.65 -0.60 4.41
N ARG A 45 -10.28 -0.39 5.58
CA ARG A 45 -10.87 0.89 5.95
C ARG A 45 -9.79 1.98 6.02
N ARG A 46 -8.64 1.70 6.65
CA ARG A 46 -7.53 2.65 6.73
C ARG A 46 -7.00 3.06 5.36
N PHE A 47 -6.81 2.11 4.46
CA PHE A 47 -6.40 2.45 3.09
C PHE A 47 -7.45 3.25 2.31
N ALA A 48 -8.73 3.03 2.56
CA ALA A 48 -9.79 3.86 1.98
C ALA A 48 -9.78 5.31 2.53
N GLU A 49 -9.46 5.48 3.82
CA GLU A 49 -9.27 6.79 4.45
C GLU A 49 -8.05 7.51 3.86
N HIS A 50 -6.91 6.82 3.77
CA HIS A 50 -5.70 7.35 3.14
C HIS A 50 -5.97 7.77 1.70
N ARG A 51 -6.66 6.95 0.90
CA ARG A 51 -7.05 7.27 -0.48
C ARG A 51 -7.76 8.62 -0.56
N THR A 52 -8.73 8.86 0.33
CA THR A 52 -9.50 10.12 0.36
C THR A 52 -8.57 11.32 0.61
N GLY A 53 -7.60 11.18 1.52
CA GLY A 53 -6.61 12.22 1.75
C GLY A 53 -5.73 12.50 0.54
N TRP A 54 -5.24 11.45 -0.14
CA TRP A 54 -4.47 11.60 -1.37
C TRP A 54 -5.30 12.18 -2.53
N GLU A 55 -6.56 11.80 -2.66
CA GLU A 55 -7.49 12.34 -3.66
C GLU A 55 -7.76 13.83 -3.42
N ALA A 56 -7.83 14.28 -2.16
CA ALA A 56 -7.94 15.70 -1.83
C ALA A 56 -6.69 16.47 -2.27
N LEU A 57 -5.49 15.95 -2.00
CA LEU A 57 -4.23 16.55 -2.45
C LEU A 57 -4.11 16.59 -3.98
N LEU A 58 -4.71 15.64 -4.70
CA LEU A 58 -4.83 15.74 -6.15
C LEU A 58 -5.76 16.87 -6.56
N ALA A 59 -6.96 16.96 -5.97
CA ALA A 59 -8.06 17.84 -6.39
C ALA A 59 -7.64 19.32 -6.52
N ASP A 60 -6.69 19.76 -5.70
CA ASP A 60 -6.19 21.14 -5.68
C ASP A 60 -5.09 21.40 -6.74
N SER A 61 -4.73 20.42 -7.57
CA SER A 61 -3.73 20.55 -8.62
C SER A 61 -4.34 21.03 -9.95
N PRO A 62 -3.91 22.18 -10.53
CA PRO A 62 -4.34 22.63 -11.85
C PRO A 62 -4.03 21.65 -12.99
N ALA A 63 -3.14 20.66 -12.77
CA ALA A 63 -2.77 19.63 -13.73
C ALA A 63 -3.82 18.50 -13.87
N LEU A 64 -4.87 18.49 -13.03
CA LEU A 64 -5.89 17.43 -12.97
C LEU A 64 -6.94 17.43 -14.08
N GLY A 65 -6.91 18.39 -15.01
CA GLY A 65 -7.83 18.40 -16.15
C GLY A 65 -7.78 17.11 -16.99
N ALA A 66 -6.73 16.29 -16.84
CA ALA A 66 -6.58 15.00 -17.47
C ALA A 66 -6.64 13.86 -16.43
N THR A 67 -7.71 13.06 -16.50
CA THR A 67 -7.97 11.79 -15.79
C THR A 67 -6.89 10.70 -15.95
N GLU A 68 -5.73 10.98 -16.57
CA GLU A 68 -4.69 10.03 -16.94
C GLU A 68 -3.65 9.73 -15.83
N ARG A 69 -3.71 10.41 -14.68
CA ARG A 69 -2.62 10.39 -13.67
C ARG A 69 -2.76 9.30 -12.60
N VAL A 70 -3.96 8.76 -12.36
CA VAL A 70 -4.18 7.67 -11.37
C VAL A 70 -3.92 6.31 -12.02
N ARG A 71 -2.68 5.83 -11.89
CA ARG A 71 -2.20 4.59 -12.52
C ARG A 71 -1.31 3.79 -11.59
N ALA A 72 -1.13 2.50 -11.91
CA ALA A 72 -0.23 1.63 -11.16
C ALA A 72 1.19 2.22 -11.13
N PRO A 73 1.94 2.08 -10.02
CA PRO A 73 3.32 2.54 -9.97
C PRO A 73 4.22 1.85 -10.99
N SER A 74 3.95 0.58 -11.27
CA SER A 74 4.57 -0.21 -12.34
C SER A 74 3.68 -1.41 -12.70
N PRO A 75 3.90 -2.08 -13.86
CA PRO A 75 3.16 -3.28 -14.24
C PRO A 75 3.23 -4.42 -13.19
N GLY A 76 4.32 -4.50 -12.43
CA GLY A 76 4.47 -5.51 -11.38
C GLY A 76 3.46 -5.38 -10.24
N TRP A 77 2.99 -4.16 -9.96
CA TRP A 77 1.94 -3.95 -8.96
C TRP A 77 0.60 -4.53 -9.44
N GLU A 78 0.26 -4.35 -10.71
CA GLU A 78 -0.95 -4.97 -11.27
C GLU A 78 -0.87 -6.49 -11.25
N GLU A 79 0.31 -7.07 -11.55
CA GLU A 79 0.51 -8.52 -11.49
C GLU A 79 0.34 -9.04 -10.06
N LEU A 80 0.88 -8.34 -9.06
CA LEU A 80 0.73 -8.69 -7.65
C LEU A 80 -0.75 -8.76 -7.25
N PHE A 81 -1.55 -7.75 -7.60
CA PHE A 81 -2.97 -7.70 -7.24
C PHE A 81 -3.86 -8.63 -8.08
N ARG A 82 -3.41 -9.05 -9.27
CA ARG A 82 -4.17 -9.98 -10.15
C ARG A 82 -4.14 -11.44 -9.73
N GLY A 83 -3.34 -11.85 -8.75
CA GLY A 83 -3.43 -13.23 -8.22
C GLY A 83 -2.13 -13.87 -7.77
N ALA A 84 -1.15 -13.11 -7.28
CA ALA A 84 0.11 -13.70 -6.80
C ALA A 84 -0.06 -14.62 -5.57
N ALA A 85 -1.18 -14.55 -4.84
CA ALA A 85 -1.42 -15.32 -3.62
C ALA A 85 -2.86 -15.88 -3.56
N THR A 86 -2.97 -17.20 -3.43
CA THR A 86 -4.26 -17.93 -3.40
C THR A 86 -4.76 -18.20 -1.99
N GLY A 87 -3.88 -18.31 -0.99
CA GLY A 87 -4.25 -18.48 0.43
C GLY A 87 -4.09 -17.21 1.27
N THR A 88 -4.85 -17.09 2.37
CA THR A 88 -4.81 -15.90 3.25
C THR A 88 -3.44 -15.70 3.90
N SER A 89 -2.78 -16.76 4.39
CA SER A 89 -1.43 -16.63 4.94
C SER A 89 -0.44 -16.11 3.89
N ASP A 90 -0.55 -16.54 2.65
CA ASP A 90 0.31 -16.06 1.56
C ASP A 90 0.00 -14.59 1.22
N ARG A 91 -1.28 -14.20 1.26
CA ARG A 91 -1.71 -12.81 1.07
C ARG A 91 -1.21 -11.89 2.19
N LEU A 92 -1.27 -12.33 3.45
CA LEU A 92 -0.70 -11.62 4.60
C LEU A 92 0.82 -11.49 4.46
N VAL A 93 1.50 -12.57 4.08
CA VAL A 93 2.94 -12.57 3.80
C VAL A 93 3.30 -11.56 2.71
N VAL A 94 2.56 -11.53 1.61
CA VAL A 94 2.76 -10.55 0.52
C VAL A 94 2.50 -9.13 1.01
N LEU A 95 1.41 -8.91 1.73
CA LEU A 95 1.08 -7.60 2.29
C LEU A 95 2.22 -7.11 3.19
N LEU A 96 2.59 -7.89 4.20
CA LEU A 96 3.49 -7.49 5.28
C LEU A 96 4.95 -7.41 4.85
N HIS A 97 5.43 -8.33 4.01
CA HIS A 97 6.84 -8.38 3.66
C HIS A 97 7.17 -7.74 2.31
N VAL A 98 6.17 -7.40 1.50
CA VAL A 98 6.39 -6.79 0.19
C VAL A 98 5.67 -5.47 0.05
N VAL A 99 4.36 -5.45 0.24
CA VAL A 99 3.57 -4.25 -0.06
C VAL A 99 3.85 -3.13 0.94
N LEU A 100 3.66 -3.35 2.24
CA LEU A 100 3.80 -2.30 3.25
C LEU A 100 5.23 -1.74 3.29
N PRO A 101 6.31 -2.56 3.30
CA PRO A 101 7.67 -2.03 3.34
C PRO A 101 8.00 -1.17 2.12
N ARG A 102 7.49 -1.52 0.93
CA ARG A 102 7.68 -0.74 -0.29
C ARG A 102 6.90 0.57 -0.26
N MET A 103 5.65 0.53 0.20
CA MET A 103 4.84 1.73 0.34
C MET A 103 5.51 2.72 1.29
N ARG A 104 5.98 2.25 2.44
CA ARG A 104 6.74 3.06 3.41
C ARG A 104 7.99 3.66 2.78
N ALA A 105 8.85 2.84 2.17
CA ALA A 105 10.07 3.34 1.53
C ALA A 105 9.77 4.34 0.40
N SER A 106 8.66 4.17 -0.33
CA SER A 106 8.21 5.14 -1.32
C SER A 106 7.77 6.44 -0.67
N LEU A 107 6.96 6.37 0.40
CA LEU A 107 6.45 7.54 1.14
C LEU A 107 7.57 8.33 1.81
N GLU A 108 8.55 7.67 2.41
CA GLU A 108 9.72 8.33 3.01
C GLU A 108 10.53 9.09 1.95
N ARG A 109 10.75 8.48 0.77
CA ARG A 109 11.39 9.17 -0.36
C ARG A 109 10.55 10.35 -0.85
N PHE A 110 9.24 10.16 -0.95
CA PHE A 110 8.32 11.21 -1.39
C PHE A 110 8.30 12.39 -0.41
N ALA A 111 8.21 12.13 0.90
CA ALA A 111 8.31 13.15 1.94
C ALA A 111 9.66 13.89 1.91
N THR A 112 10.76 13.17 1.66
CA THR A 112 12.09 13.80 1.49
C THR A 112 12.14 14.70 0.25
N GLN A 113 11.45 14.33 -0.83
CA GLN A 113 11.41 15.07 -2.09
C GLN A 113 10.46 16.27 -2.07
N LEU A 114 9.39 16.19 -1.26
CA LEU A 114 8.46 17.28 -0.98
C LEU A 114 9.21 18.50 -0.41
N GLY A 115 10.21 18.26 0.44
CA GLY A 115 11.13 19.30 0.94
C GLY A 115 10.38 20.48 1.56
N ASP A 116 10.92 21.70 1.41
CA ASP A 116 10.31 22.93 1.95
C ASP A 116 9.09 23.42 1.13
N VAL A 117 8.70 22.71 0.07
CA VAL A 117 7.62 23.11 -0.85
C VAL A 117 6.26 22.63 -0.34
N ALA A 118 6.25 21.64 0.55
CA ALA A 118 5.05 21.07 1.14
C ALA A 118 4.43 22.02 2.16
N GLU A 119 3.10 22.09 2.16
CA GLU A 119 2.43 22.69 3.31
C GLU A 119 2.57 21.79 4.54
N ALA A 120 2.63 22.37 5.73
CA ALA A 120 2.70 21.62 6.98
C ALA A 120 1.54 20.60 7.16
N ALA A 121 0.44 20.75 6.43
CA ALA A 121 -0.64 19.77 6.39
C ALA A 121 -0.27 18.50 5.61
N GLU A 122 0.47 18.62 4.50
CA GLU A 122 0.89 17.52 3.64
C GLU A 122 1.96 16.65 4.31
N ASP A 123 2.93 17.28 4.97
CA ASP A 123 3.94 16.59 5.78
C ASP A 123 3.31 15.81 6.93
N ARG A 124 2.36 16.44 7.64
CA ARG A 124 1.61 15.78 8.72
C ARG A 124 0.80 14.61 8.18
N PHE A 125 0.18 14.74 7.02
CA PHE A 125 -0.55 13.64 6.41
C PHE A 125 0.37 12.48 6.04
N CYS A 126 1.53 12.76 5.43
CA CYS A 126 2.54 11.73 5.15
C CYS A 126 2.99 11.00 6.42
N ALA A 127 3.24 11.75 7.51
CA ALA A 127 3.63 11.17 8.80
C ALA A 127 2.54 10.26 9.38
N ILE A 128 1.27 10.69 9.34
CA ILE A 128 0.12 9.86 9.78
C ILE A 128 0.05 8.57 8.98
N VAL A 129 0.19 8.63 7.66
CA VAL A 129 0.15 7.44 6.80
C VAL A 129 1.31 6.50 7.15
N VAL A 130 2.52 7.01 7.41
CA VAL A 130 3.67 6.17 7.80
C VAL A 130 3.43 5.50 9.15
N GLU A 131 2.91 6.21 10.15
CA GLU A 131 2.57 5.66 11.46
C GLU A 131 1.49 4.57 11.36
N ASP A 132 0.43 4.83 10.57
CA ASP A 132 -0.61 3.84 10.31
C ASP A 132 -0.05 2.57 9.64
N LEU A 133 0.84 2.72 8.66
CA LEU A 133 1.50 1.58 7.99
C LEU A 133 2.32 0.75 8.98
N GLN A 134 3.04 1.39 9.91
CA GLN A 134 3.78 0.70 10.97
C GLN A 134 2.84 -0.06 11.92
N GLY A 135 1.73 0.54 12.32
CA GLY A 135 0.72 -0.12 13.16
C GLY A 135 0.06 -1.32 12.47
N ILE A 136 -0.26 -1.19 11.18
CA ILE A 136 -0.80 -2.27 10.34
C ILE A 136 0.22 -3.42 10.23
N GLU A 137 1.49 -3.11 9.98
CA GLU A 137 2.58 -4.09 9.87
C GLU A 137 2.76 -4.85 11.18
N ALA A 138 2.90 -4.14 12.31
CA ALA A 138 3.11 -4.75 13.62
C ALA A 138 1.99 -5.74 14.00
N ARG A 139 0.72 -5.32 13.85
CA ARG A 139 -0.43 -6.18 14.14
C ARG A 139 -0.53 -7.36 13.19
N GLY A 140 -0.27 -7.14 11.91
CA GLY A 140 -0.32 -8.21 10.91
C GLY A 140 0.77 -9.26 11.14
N LEU A 141 1.97 -8.85 11.57
CA LEU A 141 3.04 -9.78 11.93
C LEU A 141 2.66 -10.65 13.13
N THR A 142 2.01 -10.10 14.16
CA THR A 142 1.49 -10.89 15.28
C THR A 142 0.48 -11.95 14.82
N LEU A 143 -0.51 -11.56 13.99
CA LEU A 143 -1.49 -12.50 13.43
C LEU A 143 -0.84 -13.55 12.53
N LEU A 144 0.18 -13.15 11.77
CA LEU A 144 0.92 -14.08 10.92
C LEU A 144 1.71 -15.08 11.78
N ASP A 145 2.40 -14.64 12.82
CA ASP A 145 3.15 -15.53 13.72
C ASP A 145 2.21 -16.50 14.47
N GLU A 146 1.03 -16.05 14.88
CA GLU A 146 -0.02 -16.90 15.48
C GLU A 146 -0.53 -17.98 14.51
N ARG A 147 -0.55 -17.69 13.21
CA ARG A 147 -1.01 -18.63 12.16
C ARG A 147 0.10 -19.45 11.53
N THR A 148 1.35 -19.03 11.62
CA THR A 148 2.45 -19.61 10.84
C THR A 148 3.43 -20.39 11.71
N THR A 149 3.51 -21.70 11.45
CA THR A 149 4.60 -22.56 11.91
C THR A 149 5.64 -22.86 10.80
N ALA A 150 5.54 -22.24 9.60
CA ALA A 150 6.20 -22.76 8.39
C ALA A 150 7.23 -21.81 7.70
N PRO A 151 8.53 -22.17 7.69
CA PRO A 151 9.61 -21.46 6.96
C PRO A 151 9.45 -21.38 5.42
N SER A 152 8.48 -22.08 4.83
CA SER A 152 8.18 -22.02 3.39
C SER A 152 7.55 -20.69 2.97
N GLN A 153 6.73 -20.09 3.85
CA GLN A 153 6.00 -18.86 3.57
C GLN A 153 6.91 -17.63 3.52
N ARG A 154 7.89 -17.54 4.44
CA ARG A 154 8.93 -16.48 4.41
C ARG A 154 9.76 -16.52 3.12
N ARG A 155 10.06 -17.71 2.61
CA ARG A 155 10.78 -17.90 1.34
C ARG A 155 9.95 -17.47 0.13
N MET A 156 8.64 -17.69 0.17
CA MET A 156 7.72 -17.19 -0.86
C MET A 156 7.64 -15.66 -0.87
N ALA A 157 7.53 -15.04 0.32
CA ALA A 157 7.62 -13.58 0.48
C ALA A 157 8.88 -13.02 -0.17
N ALA A 158 10.04 -13.59 0.15
CA ALA A 158 11.32 -13.13 -0.39
C ALA A 158 11.41 -13.34 -1.91
N ARG A 159 10.83 -14.42 -2.45
CA ARG A 159 10.80 -14.66 -3.90
C ARG A 159 9.89 -13.66 -4.62
N LEU A 160 8.70 -13.40 -4.09
CA LEU A 160 7.78 -12.41 -4.64
C LEU A 160 8.35 -11.00 -4.52
N GLY A 161 8.93 -10.66 -3.36
CA GLY A 161 9.62 -9.40 -3.12
C GLY A 161 10.78 -9.15 -4.08
N ARG A 162 11.55 -10.18 -4.46
CA ARG A 162 12.57 -10.08 -5.51
C ARG A 162 11.96 -9.91 -6.90
N ARG A 163 11.02 -10.76 -7.28
CA ARG A 163 10.35 -10.69 -8.59
C ARG A 163 9.71 -9.31 -8.83
N LEU A 164 9.13 -8.71 -7.80
CA LEU A 164 8.52 -7.39 -7.91
C LEU A 164 9.57 -6.28 -7.91
N ALA A 165 10.79 -6.50 -7.41
CA ALA A 165 11.87 -5.51 -7.47
C ALA A 165 12.36 -5.40 -8.91
N ASP A 166 12.44 -6.54 -9.60
CA ASP A 166 12.78 -6.65 -11.01
C ASP A 166 11.73 -5.98 -11.92
N LEU A 167 10.47 -5.87 -11.46
CA LEU A 167 9.36 -5.21 -12.16
C LEU A 167 9.16 -3.73 -11.78
N SER A 168 10.07 -3.16 -10.99
CA SER A 168 10.03 -1.76 -10.54
C SER A 168 11.05 -0.85 -11.26
N CYS A 169 11.70 -1.35 -12.32
CA CYS A 169 12.48 -0.57 -13.27
C CYS A 169 11.56 0.02 -14.36
#